data_AF-A0A957DUI6-F1
#
_entry.id   AF-A0A957DUI6-F1
#
_cell.length_a   1.000
_cell.length_b   1.000
_cell.length_c   1.000
_cell.angle_alpha   90.00
_cell.angle_beta   90.00
_cell.angle_gamma   90.00
#
_symmetry.space_group_name_H-M   'P 1'
#
loop_
_entity.id
_entity.type
_entity.pdbx_description
1 polymer ?
#
loop_
_entity_poly.entity_id
_entity_poly.type
_entity_poly.pdbx_seq_one_letter_code
_entity_poly.pdbx_strand_id
1 'polypeptide(L)'
;KYGFKSIKSIVKIDLVDTMPTSLWMAAAPNEYGFYALVNPNVDHPRWSQATERRIGEFGRRKTLMFNGYGEQVAHLYDDPNYDTTQRPRGT
;
A
#
# COMPACT_ATOMS: atom_id res chain seq x y z
N LYS A 1 3.05 -3.94 3.13
CA LYS A 1 2.51 -3.22 1.94
C LYS A 1 1.48 -4.10 1.25
N TYR A 2 0.60 -3.54 0.41
CA TYR A 2 -0.28 -4.35 -0.44
C TYR A 2 0.52 -5.17 -1.46
N GLY A 3 0.00 -6.33 -1.86
CA GLY A 3 0.75 -7.33 -2.62
C GLY A 3 1.26 -6.86 -3.98
N PHE A 4 0.63 -5.85 -4.60
CA PHE A 4 1.03 -5.34 -5.91
C PHE A 4 2.40 -4.63 -5.94
N LYS A 5 2.99 -4.32 -4.77
CA LYS A 5 4.36 -3.80 -4.68
C LYS A 5 5.43 -4.89 -4.77
N SER A 6 5.05 -6.15 -4.62
CA SER A 6 5.95 -7.30 -4.79
C SER A 6 5.88 -7.77 -6.24
N ILE A 7 6.70 -7.16 -7.09
CA ILE A 7 6.78 -7.50 -8.51
C ILE A 7 7.31 -8.93 -8.71
N LYS A 8 6.83 -9.61 -9.75
CA LYS A 8 7.20 -10.99 -10.08
C LYS A 8 8.12 -11.02 -11.31
N SER A 9 8.94 -12.06 -11.41
CA SER A 9 9.81 -12.32 -12.56
C SER A 9 10.71 -11.12 -12.92
N ILE A 10 11.42 -10.59 -11.93
CA ILE A 10 12.31 -9.43 -12.10
C ILE A 10 13.48 -9.81 -13.01
N VAL A 11 13.70 -9.01 -14.05
CA VAL A 11 14.84 -9.16 -14.98
C VAL A 11 15.84 -8.00 -14.90
N LYS A 12 15.45 -6.88 -14.27
CA LYS A 12 16.26 -5.67 -14.16
C LYS A 12 15.96 -4.94 -12.86
N ILE A 13 16.99 -4.35 -12.24
CA ILE A 13 16.88 -3.43 -11.10
C ILE A 13 17.75 -2.22 -11.43
N ASP A 14 17.15 -1.03 -11.45
CA ASP A 14 17.85 0.24 -11.64
C ASP A 14 17.77 1.07 -10.35
N LEU A 15 18.86 1.75 -10.03
CA LEU A 15 18.87 2.79 -9.01
C LEU A 15 18.67 4.15 -9.71
N VAL A 16 17.66 4.89 -9.27
CA VAL A 16 17.26 6.17 -9.86
C VAL A 16 17.18 7.22 -8.76
N ASP A 17 17.41 8.48 -9.12
CA ASP A 17 17.42 9.64 -8.22
C ASP A 17 16.03 10.23 -7.96
N THR A 18 15.03 9.78 -8.72
CA THR A 18 13.64 10.25 -8.66
C THR A 18 12.67 9.09 -8.48
N MET A 19 11.53 9.35 -7.84
CA MET A 19 10.52 8.33 -7.57
C MET A 19 9.90 7.81 -8.88
N PRO A 20 10.05 6.52 -9.23
CA PRO A 20 9.50 6.00 -10.48
C PRO A 20 8.00 5.74 -10.37
N THR A 21 7.29 5.86 -11.50
CA THR A 21 5.89 5.45 -11.60
C THR A 21 5.77 3.93 -11.61
N SER A 22 4.99 3.37 -10.67
CA SER A 22 4.73 1.92 -10.66
C SER A 22 3.53 1.53 -11.52
N LEU A 23 3.48 0.26 -11.96
CA LEU A 23 2.46 -0.26 -12.88
C LEU A 23 1.01 0.12 -12.48
N TRP A 24 0.64 -0.14 -11.21
CA TRP A 24 -0.72 0.13 -10.74
C TRP A 24 -1.02 1.61 -10.56
N MET A 25 -0.01 2.45 -10.28
CA MET A 25 -0.18 3.90 -10.29
C MET A 25 -0.47 4.42 -11.70
N ALA A 26 0.20 3.88 -12.73
CA ALA A 26 -0.06 4.26 -14.11
C ALA A 26 -1.44 3.78 -14.57
N ALA A 27 -1.84 2.57 -14.18
CA ALA A 27 -3.10 1.97 -14.61
C ALA A 27 -4.34 2.59 -13.96
N ALA A 28 -4.27 2.96 -12.67
CA ALA A 28 -5.36 3.57 -11.94
C ALA A 28 -4.81 4.48 -10.81
N PRO A 29 -4.35 5.69 -11.16
CA PRO A 29 -3.68 6.61 -10.22
C PRO A 29 -4.58 7.06 -9.07
N ASN A 30 -5.90 7.05 -9.29
CA ASN A 30 -6.91 7.36 -8.27
C ASN A 30 -7.13 6.24 -7.26
N GLU A 31 -6.59 5.04 -7.50
CA GLU A 31 -6.79 3.85 -6.66
C GLU A 31 -5.51 3.36 -5.97
N TYR A 32 -4.36 3.50 -6.63
CA TYR A 32 -3.10 2.91 -6.16
C TYR A 32 -1.99 3.96 -6.06
N GLY A 33 -1.59 4.27 -4.82
CA GLY A 33 -0.44 5.14 -4.53
C GLY A 33 0.91 4.42 -4.55
N PHE A 34 1.99 5.20 -4.49
CA PHE A 34 3.36 4.67 -4.54
C PHE A 34 3.73 3.82 -3.32
N TYR A 35 3.42 4.29 -2.11
CA TYR A 35 3.86 3.64 -0.87
C TYR A 35 3.08 2.37 -0.51
N ALA A 36 1.77 2.36 -0.78
CA ALA A 36 0.89 1.20 -0.64
C ALA A 36 1.06 0.43 0.69
N LEU A 37 1.17 1.15 1.81
CA LEU A 37 1.16 0.59 3.16
C LEU A 37 -0.18 -0.11 3.43
N VAL A 38 -0.19 -1.18 4.23
CA VAL A 38 -1.48 -1.75 4.62
C VAL A 38 -2.04 -0.87 5.74
N ASN A 39 -3.18 -0.23 5.50
CA ASN A 39 -3.78 0.72 6.44
C ASN A 39 -5.30 0.50 6.48
N PRO A 40 -5.86 -0.03 7.59
CA PRO A 40 -7.29 -0.30 7.72
C PRO A 40 -8.15 0.97 7.80
N ASN A 41 -7.54 2.14 8.03
CA ASN A 41 -8.23 3.43 8.19
C ASN A 41 -8.34 4.19 6.86
N VAL A 42 -7.77 3.66 5.78
CA VAL A 42 -7.80 4.26 4.45
C VAL A 42 -8.43 3.24 3.51
N ASP A 43 -9.67 3.53 3.11
CA ASP A 43 -10.40 2.68 2.19
C ASP A 43 -9.90 2.84 0.74
N HIS A 44 -10.06 1.77 -0.02
CA HIS A 44 -9.94 1.84 -1.47
C HIS A 44 -11.19 2.53 -2.05
N PRO A 45 -11.11 3.27 -3.17
CA PRO A 45 -12.27 3.99 -3.71
C PRO A 45 -13.54 3.15 -3.94
N ARG A 46 -13.36 1.82 -4.09
CA ARG A 46 -14.44 0.87 -4.38
C ARG A 46 -14.80 -0.07 -3.23
N TRP A 47 -14.00 -0.16 -2.16
CA TRP A 47 -14.27 -1.06 -1.04
C TRP A 47 -13.50 -0.68 0.23
N SER A 48 -14.03 -1.07 1.39
CA SER A 48 -13.34 -0.84 2.65
C SER A 48 -12.13 -1.77 2.83
N GLN A 49 -11.05 -1.22 3.38
CA GLN A 49 -9.83 -1.96 3.76
C GLN A 49 -9.84 -2.40 5.23
N ALA A 50 -10.87 -2.06 6.01
CA ALA A 50 -10.95 -2.35 7.44
C ALA A 50 -10.98 -3.85 7.79
N THR A 51 -11.42 -4.70 6.85
CA THR A 51 -11.45 -6.15 7.03
C THR A 51 -10.94 -6.89 5.80
N GLU A 52 -10.39 -8.07 6.02
CA GLU A 52 -9.83 -8.95 4.99
C GLU A 52 -10.40 -10.37 5.10
N ARG A 53 -10.28 -11.14 4.00
CA ARG A 53 -10.56 -12.57 3.98
C ARG A 53 -9.22 -13.31 3.89
N ARG A 54 -8.86 -14.03 4.95
CA ARG A 54 -7.67 -14.87 4.96
C ARG A 54 -7.97 -16.17 4.22
N ILE A 55 -7.12 -16.51 3.24
CA ILE A 55 -7.25 -17.76 2.51
C ILE A 55 -6.98 -18.92 3.48
N GLY A 56 -7.92 -19.86 3.56
CA GLY A 56 -7.88 -20.98 4.51
C GLY A 56 -8.71 -20.78 5.79
N GLU A 57 -9.29 -19.59 6.01
CA GLU A 57 -10.17 -19.31 7.16
C GLU A 57 -11.61 -19.07 6.68
N PHE A 58 -12.59 -19.39 7.52
CA PHE A 58 -13.99 -19.00 7.28
C PHE A 58 -14.26 -17.58 7.79
N GLY A 59 -14.98 -16.79 7.00
CA GLY A 59 -15.39 -15.43 7.38
C GLY A 59 -14.34 -14.35 7.07
N ARG A 60 -14.50 -13.20 7.74
CA ARG A 60 -13.62 -12.03 7.60
C ARG A 60 -12.99 -11.70 8.94
N ARG A 61 -11.79 -11.12 8.92
CA ARG A 61 -11.08 -10.61 10.10
C ARG A 61 -10.69 -9.15 9.91
N LYS A 62 -10.37 -8.46 11.00
CA LYS A 62 -9.89 -7.08 10.94
C LYS A 62 -8.50 -7.04 10.28
N THR A 63 -8.31 -6.09 9.37
CA THR A 63 -7.00 -5.81 8.77
C THR A 63 -6.13 -5.11 9.81
N LEU A 64 -4.88 -5.56 9.97
CA LEU A 64 -3.95 -4.93 10.91
C LEU A 64 -3.20 -3.77 10.24
N MET A 65 -2.93 -2.70 11.00
CA MET A 65 -2.06 -1.62 10.55
C MET A 65 -0.67 -2.17 10.21
N PHE A 66 -0.08 -1.71 9.09
CA PHE A 66 1.15 -2.24 8.53
C PHE A 66 1.15 -3.76 8.32
N ASN A 67 -0.04 -4.37 8.22
CA ASN A 67 -0.21 -5.82 8.16
C ASN A 67 0.35 -6.56 9.40
N GLY A 68 0.34 -5.90 10.56
CA GLY A 68 0.82 -6.46 11.84
C GLY A 68 2.28 -6.15 12.15
N TYR A 69 3.00 -5.43 11.29
CA TYR A 69 4.43 -5.14 11.45
C TYR A 69 4.72 -3.70 11.92
N GLY A 70 3.78 -3.08 12.62
CA GLY A 70 3.87 -1.66 13.01
C GLY A 70 5.13 -1.35 13.80
N GLU A 71 5.45 -2.16 14.81
CA GLU A 71 6.64 -1.98 15.66
C GLU A 71 7.95 -1.99 14.87
N GLN A 72 8.00 -2.74 13.78
CA GLN A 72 9.21 -2.93 12.98
C GLN A 72 9.36 -1.88 11.88
N VAL A 73 8.26 -1.28 11.40
CA VAL A 73 8.31 -0.44 10.18
C VAL A 73 7.77 0.97 10.36
N ALA A 74 7.04 1.27 11.43
CA ALA A 74 6.41 2.59 11.60
C ALA A 74 7.43 3.73 11.53
N HIS A 75 8.59 3.56 12.19
CA HIS A 75 9.67 4.55 12.23
C HIS A 75 10.23 4.98 10.87
N LEU A 76 10.03 4.18 9.82
CA LEU A 76 10.43 4.54 8.44
C LEU A 76 9.48 5.55 7.80
N TYR A 77 8.33 5.81 8.41
CA TYR A 77 7.20 6.58 7.88
C TYR A 77 6.73 7.68 8.84
N ASP A 78 7.52 8.03 9.86
CA ASP A 78 7.17 9.01 10.90
C ASP A 78 7.30 10.48 10.45
N ASP A 79 7.80 10.73 9.23
CA ASP A 79 7.94 12.08 8.70
C ASP A 79 6.56 12.64 8.28
N PRO A 80 6.16 13.85 8.75
CA PRO A 80 4.88 14.48 8.40
C PRO A 80 4.69 14.73 6.90
N ASN A 81 5.74 14.69 6.08
CA ASN A 81 5.67 14.77 4.63
C ASN A 81 5.31 13.43 3.96
N TYR A 82 5.22 12.33 4.72
CA TYR A 82 4.71 11.07 4.22
C TYR A 82 3.21 11.13 4.04
N ASP A 83 2.78 10.94 2.79
CA ASP A 83 1.38 10.68 2.50
C ASP A 83 1.01 9.26 2.95
N THR A 84 0.62 9.15 4.23
CA THR A 84 0.06 7.93 4.83
C THR A 84 -1.37 7.65 4.37
N THR A 85 -2.00 8.63 3.70
CA THR A 85 -3.37 8.55 3.21
C THR A 85 -3.47 7.79 1.89
N GLN A 86 -2.36 7.62 1.16
CA GLN A 86 -2.32 6.96 -0.16
C GLN A 86 -3.32 7.54 -1.16
N ARG A 87 -3.79 8.76 -0.92
CA ARG A 87 -4.69 9.46 -1.81
C ARG A 87 -3.86 10.18 -2.86
N PRO A 88 -4.34 10.31 -4.09
CA PRO A 88 -3.68 11.18 -5.06
C PRO A 88 -3.53 12.58 -4.47
N ARG A 89 -2.35 13.20 -4.57
CA ARG A 89 -2.24 14.64 -4.31
C ARG A 89 -3.01 15.38 -5.41
N GLY A 90 -4.10 16.05 -5.05
CA GLY A 90 -4.82 16.97 -5.93
C GLY A 90 -6.15 16.45 -6.46
N THR A 91 -7.24 16.96 -5.88
CA THR A 91 -8.27 17.70 -6.62
C THR A 91 -8.20 19.15 -6.16
#